data_AF-H1VR00-F1
#
_entry.id   AF-H1VR00-F1
#
_cell.length_a   1.000
_cell.length_b   1.000
_cell.length_c   1.000
_cell.angle_alpha   90.00
_cell.angle_beta   90.00
_cell.angle_gamma   90.00
#
_symmetry.space_group_name_H-M   'P 1'
#
loop_
_entity.id
_entity.type
_entity.pdbx_description
1 polymer ?
#
loop_
_entity_poly.entity_id
_entity_poly.type
_entity_poly.pdbx_seq_one_letter_code
_entity_poly.pdbx_strand_id
1 'polypeptide(L)'
;MTPISLPDIPPYRGSPQAQAQTQAQQAPIRIPSQSPNEQRYRQPSGQAAAVAAPPPPLKAHALPSKTQTPTPEPAAPSSFPPPAPSNPNGELDALNDVIFPALEEALKRRQIRLQQAFRPQQGLSSPAVMNQVTPKQQRAEAAHEKLRKLVYKLAHVCKEIDHYDKAEPVGMGRDVGTFLEGLLEEILVRVEPLDEEDVAA
;
A
#
# COMPACT_ATOMS: atom_id res chain seq x y z
N MET A 1 69.95 -2.82 14.32
CA MET A 1 68.50 -3.13 14.23
C MET A 1 68.07 -3.74 15.54
N THR A 2 67.15 -3.10 16.24
CA THR A 2 66.52 -3.59 17.48
C THR A 2 65.00 -3.48 17.28
N PRO A 3 64.21 -4.50 17.66
CA PRO A 3 62.78 -4.53 17.36
C PRO A 3 62.01 -3.53 18.22
N ILE A 4 61.04 -2.85 17.61
CA ILE A 4 60.10 -1.96 18.30
C ILE A 4 59.05 -2.82 18.99
N SER A 5 58.89 -2.65 20.30
CA SER A 5 57.83 -3.29 21.09
C SER A 5 56.69 -2.31 21.30
N LEU A 6 55.49 -2.66 20.83
CA LEU A 6 54.25 -1.90 21.05
C LEU A 6 53.58 -2.38 22.36
N PRO A 7 53.19 -1.48 23.28
CA PRO A 7 52.48 -1.86 24.49
C PRO A 7 51.01 -2.21 24.22
N ASP A 8 50.49 -3.14 25.02
CA ASP A 8 49.12 -3.66 24.97
C ASP A 8 48.08 -2.62 25.43
N ILE A 9 46.89 -2.60 24.83
CA ILE A 9 45.84 -1.59 25.10
C ILE A 9 44.84 -2.17 26.10
N PRO A 10 44.69 -1.58 27.31
CA PRO A 10 43.77 -2.10 28.31
C PRO A 10 42.30 -1.96 27.89
N PRO A 11 41.41 -2.88 28.34
CA PRO A 11 40.02 -2.91 27.90
C PRO A 11 39.23 -1.69 28.40
N TYR A 12 38.46 -1.09 27.49
CA TYR A 12 37.64 0.10 27.77
C TYR A 12 36.47 -0.24 28.70
N ARG A 13 36.55 0.24 29.96
CA ARG A 13 35.52 0.05 30.99
C ARG A 13 34.53 1.20 30.92
N GLY A 14 33.29 0.90 30.55
CA GLY A 14 32.23 1.91 30.34
C GLY A 14 31.90 2.74 31.59
N SER A 15 31.50 3.99 31.35
CA SER A 15 31.20 5.00 32.38
C SER A 15 29.69 5.15 32.63
N PRO A 16 29.20 4.91 33.86
CA PRO A 16 27.97 5.51 34.36
C PRO A 16 28.32 6.65 35.34
N GLN A 17 27.91 7.88 35.05
CA GLN A 17 28.01 8.96 36.05
C GLN A 17 26.85 8.90 37.05
N ALA A 18 27.20 8.77 38.33
CA ALA A 18 26.34 8.97 39.50
C ALA A 18 25.80 10.42 39.53
N GLN A 19 24.53 10.70 39.88
CA GLN A 19 23.84 10.53 41.18
C GLN A 19 24.35 11.42 42.35
N ALA A 20 23.45 12.28 42.82
CA ALA A 20 23.29 12.72 44.22
C ALA A 20 21.76 12.85 44.46
N GLN A 21 21.13 11.99 45.27
CA GLN A 21 20.79 12.20 46.71
C GLN A 21 19.77 13.34 46.94
N THR A 22 18.65 13.20 47.69
CA THR A 22 18.38 12.34 48.87
C THR A 22 16.87 12.04 49.12
N GLN A 23 16.61 10.94 49.86
CA GLN A 23 15.51 10.69 50.84
C GLN A 23 14.03 10.41 50.43
N ALA A 24 13.69 9.11 50.51
CA ALA A 24 12.63 8.50 51.34
C ALA A 24 11.14 8.96 51.27
N GLN A 25 10.25 8.05 50.81
CA GLN A 25 9.33 7.26 51.66
C GLN A 25 8.48 6.25 50.84
N GLN A 26 7.87 5.28 51.51
CA GLN A 26 7.18 4.12 50.91
C GLN A 26 5.66 4.33 50.82
N ALA A 27 5.02 3.96 49.68
CA ALA A 27 3.65 3.44 49.62
C ALA A 27 3.32 2.86 48.22
N PRO A 28 2.56 1.75 48.10
CA PRO A 28 2.09 1.25 46.81
C PRO A 28 0.75 1.89 46.42
N ILE A 29 0.67 2.54 45.26
CA ILE A 29 -0.61 3.07 44.76
C ILE A 29 -1.34 2.03 43.91
N ARG A 30 -2.58 1.74 44.33
CA ARG A 30 -3.53 0.86 43.65
C ARG A 30 -4.08 1.51 42.38
N ILE A 31 -4.39 0.66 41.40
CA ILE A 31 -5.29 0.99 40.28
C ILE A 31 -6.72 1.11 40.83
N PRO A 32 -7.50 2.14 40.44
CA PRO A 32 -8.95 2.11 40.51
C PRO A 32 -9.58 2.26 39.12
N SER A 33 -10.23 1.19 38.66
CA SER A 33 -11.26 1.29 37.62
C SER A 33 -12.50 2.01 38.20
N GLN A 34 -13.07 2.97 37.47
CA GLN A 34 -14.53 3.23 37.47
C GLN A 34 -14.95 4.33 36.47
N SER A 35 -15.98 4.00 35.71
CA SER A 35 -17.00 4.89 35.15
C SER A 35 -18.36 4.41 35.68
N PRO A 36 -19.51 5.06 35.41
CA PRO A 36 -19.78 6.45 34.99
C PRO A 36 -20.70 7.20 35.99
N ASN A 37 -20.92 8.52 35.86
CA ASN A 37 -22.23 9.10 36.22
C ASN A 37 -22.54 10.49 35.62
N GLU A 38 -23.83 10.83 35.61
CA GLU A 38 -24.45 12.06 35.09
C GLU A 38 -24.38 13.28 36.02
N GLN A 39 -24.40 14.49 35.44
CA GLN A 39 -24.90 15.79 35.96
C GLN A 39 -24.78 16.80 34.80
N ARG A 40 -25.79 17.35 34.14
CA ARG A 40 -27.15 17.87 34.45
C ARG A 40 -27.16 19.28 35.08
N TYR A 41 -27.82 20.21 34.37
CA TYR A 41 -28.00 21.67 34.62
C TYR A 41 -26.75 22.53 34.30
N ARG A 42 -26.86 23.72 33.68
CA ARG A 42 -27.90 24.76 33.79
C ARG A 42 -28.13 25.57 32.48
N GLN A 43 -29.29 26.22 32.35
CA GLN A 43 -29.67 27.16 31.26
C GLN A 43 -28.98 28.54 31.39
N PRO A 44 -29.15 29.43 30.39
CA PRO A 44 -30.11 30.53 30.58
C PRO A 44 -31.17 30.67 29.47
N SER A 45 -32.18 31.51 29.71
CA SER A 45 -33.49 31.48 29.05
C SER A 45 -33.83 32.74 28.22
N GLY A 46 -34.69 32.57 27.21
CA GLY A 46 -35.47 33.60 26.51
C GLY A 46 -36.44 32.89 25.54
N GLN A 47 -37.74 32.75 25.83
CA GLN A 47 -38.83 33.71 25.57
C GLN A 47 -38.88 34.19 24.09
N ALA A 48 -39.97 34.11 23.31
CA ALA A 48 -41.34 33.54 23.44
C ALA A 48 -42.03 33.55 22.02
N ALA A 49 -43.20 32.97 21.69
CA ALA A 49 -44.06 31.90 22.22
C ALA A 49 -45.21 31.56 21.20
N ALA A 50 -45.77 30.32 21.26
CA ALA A 50 -47.04 29.84 20.63
C ALA A 50 -47.10 29.74 19.07
N VAL A 51 -47.80 28.81 18.40
CA VAL A 51 -49.01 27.96 18.67
C VAL A 51 -48.84 26.55 18.02
N ALA A 52 -49.23 25.40 18.60
CA ALA A 52 -50.55 24.68 18.59
C ALA A 52 -51.22 24.56 17.18
N ALA A 53 -51.75 23.42 16.67
CA ALA A 53 -52.02 22.04 17.14
C ALA A 53 -52.20 21.01 15.94
N PRO A 54 -52.45 19.69 16.14
CA PRO A 54 -52.47 18.63 15.08
C PRO A 54 -53.89 18.05 14.72
N PRO A 55 -54.05 16.77 14.23
CA PRO A 55 -54.33 16.30 12.85
C PRO A 55 -55.82 15.84 12.61
N PRO A 56 -56.26 15.17 11.49
CA PRO A 56 -56.09 13.70 11.25
C PRO A 56 -56.10 13.29 9.71
N PRO A 57 -56.58 12.12 9.19
CA PRO A 57 -55.69 11.17 8.47
C PRO A 57 -56.23 10.59 7.12
N LEU A 58 -55.66 9.43 6.70
CA LEU A 58 -56.03 8.52 5.57
C LEU A 58 -55.39 8.87 4.21
N LYS A 59 -54.89 7.93 3.37
CA LYS A 59 -55.09 6.46 3.27
C LYS A 59 -53.77 5.71 3.00
N ALA A 60 -53.68 4.46 3.45
CA ALA A 60 -52.62 3.53 3.09
C ALA A 60 -52.73 3.03 1.64
N HIS A 61 -51.60 2.76 0.99
CA HIS A 61 -51.45 1.75 -0.06
C HIS A 61 -50.16 0.97 0.21
N ALA A 62 -50.12 -0.30 -0.20
CA ALA A 62 -49.20 -1.29 0.37
C ALA A 62 -48.17 -1.84 -0.64
N LEU A 63 -47.07 -2.35 -0.07
CA LEU A 63 -46.20 -3.42 -0.60
C LEU A 63 -45.14 -3.04 -1.67
N PRO A 64 -44.05 -3.84 -1.78
CA PRO A 64 -42.71 -3.25 -1.84
C PRO A 64 -41.91 -3.59 -3.10
N SER A 65 -40.97 -2.71 -3.46
CA SER A 65 -39.96 -2.98 -4.48
C SER A 65 -38.56 -2.61 -3.99
N LYS A 66 -37.67 -3.61 -4.05
CA LYS A 66 -36.28 -3.64 -3.60
C LYS A 66 -35.50 -2.34 -3.89
N THR A 67 -35.23 -1.55 -2.86
CA THR A 67 -34.14 -0.57 -2.88
C THR A 67 -32.80 -1.30 -2.74
N GLN A 68 -32.30 -1.88 -3.84
CA GLN A 68 -30.86 -2.13 -3.94
C GLN A 68 -30.18 -0.77 -4.10
N THR A 69 -29.63 -0.23 -3.02
CA THR A 69 -28.62 0.82 -3.11
C THR A 69 -27.40 0.23 -3.81
N PRO A 70 -27.01 0.69 -5.00
CA PRO A 70 -25.68 0.37 -5.51
C PRO A 70 -24.69 1.13 -4.63
N THR A 71 -24.00 0.41 -3.75
CA THR A 71 -22.78 0.94 -3.15
C THR A 71 -21.84 1.30 -4.30
N PRO A 72 -21.41 2.56 -4.45
CA PRO A 72 -20.43 2.91 -5.45
C PRO A 72 -19.06 2.39 -4.98
N GLU A 73 -18.77 1.11 -5.24
CA GLU A 73 -17.37 0.69 -5.32
C GLU A 73 -16.70 1.57 -6.39
N PRO A 74 -15.61 2.29 -6.07
CA PRO A 74 -14.91 3.06 -7.07
C PRO A 74 -14.43 2.09 -8.15
N ALA A 75 -14.87 2.34 -9.40
CA ALA A 75 -14.63 1.44 -10.51
C ALA A 75 -13.14 1.15 -10.63
N ALA A 76 -12.74 -0.11 -10.37
CA ALA A 76 -11.33 -0.47 -10.37
C ALA A 76 -10.74 -0.21 -11.77
N PRO A 77 -9.56 0.44 -11.87
CA PRO A 77 -8.96 0.75 -13.16
C PRO A 77 -8.75 -0.54 -13.96
N SER A 78 -9.16 -0.49 -15.23
CA SER A 78 -9.11 -1.64 -16.16
C SER A 78 -7.92 -1.59 -17.12
N SER A 79 -7.08 -0.56 -17.02
CA SER A 79 -5.88 -0.34 -17.81
C SER A 79 -4.84 0.43 -16.99
N PHE A 80 -3.62 0.57 -17.53
CA PHE A 80 -2.70 1.62 -17.09
C PHE A 80 -3.28 3.02 -17.36
N PRO A 81 -2.87 4.05 -16.61
CA PRO A 81 -3.20 5.43 -16.95
C PRO A 81 -2.49 5.83 -18.26
N PRO A 82 -3.04 6.79 -19.04
CA PRO A 82 -2.36 7.28 -20.23
C PRO A 82 -1.04 7.97 -19.87
N PRO A 83 -0.01 7.88 -20.73
CA PRO A 83 1.27 8.51 -20.49
C PRO A 83 1.16 10.04 -20.38
N ALA A 84 2.08 10.64 -19.65
CA ALA A 84 2.25 12.10 -19.65
C ALA A 84 2.85 12.58 -20.99
N PRO A 85 2.69 13.86 -21.38
CA PRO A 85 3.47 14.43 -22.47
C PRO A 85 4.97 14.29 -22.16
N SER A 86 5.74 13.81 -23.15
CA SER A 86 7.17 13.54 -22.99
C SER A 86 7.96 14.78 -22.54
N ASN A 87 8.90 14.58 -21.63
CA ASN A 87 9.72 15.67 -21.10
C ASN A 87 10.67 16.20 -22.20
N PRO A 88 10.70 17.52 -22.49
CA PRO A 88 11.47 18.05 -23.62
C PRO A 88 12.99 18.02 -23.42
N ASN A 89 13.48 17.78 -22.20
CA ASN A 89 14.90 17.70 -21.87
C ASN A 89 15.56 16.36 -22.27
N GLY A 90 14.78 15.31 -22.57
CA GLY A 90 15.32 13.97 -22.84
C GLY A 90 15.85 13.22 -21.61
N GLU A 91 15.59 13.73 -20.41
CA GLU A 91 15.77 13.00 -19.14
C GLU A 91 14.72 11.89 -19.03
N LEU A 92 15.13 10.73 -18.52
CA LEU A 92 14.31 9.53 -18.43
C LEU A 92 13.19 9.72 -17.37
N ASP A 93 11.92 9.71 -17.78
CA ASP A 93 10.82 9.90 -16.83
C ASP A 93 10.53 8.59 -16.08
N ALA A 94 10.85 8.56 -14.79
CA ALA A 94 10.72 7.40 -13.92
C ALA A 94 9.35 6.69 -14.03
N LEU A 95 8.27 7.45 -14.21
CA LEU A 95 6.92 6.92 -14.28
C LEU A 95 6.64 6.26 -15.65
N ASN A 96 6.87 7.00 -16.74
CA ASN A 96 6.48 6.60 -18.09
C ASN A 96 7.50 5.66 -18.77
N ASP A 97 8.80 5.84 -18.52
CA ASP A 97 9.86 5.09 -19.20
C ASP A 97 10.32 3.85 -18.42
N VAL A 98 10.10 3.81 -17.09
CA VAL A 98 10.55 2.70 -16.23
C VAL A 98 9.38 2.01 -15.52
N ILE A 99 8.63 2.71 -14.68
CA ILE A 99 7.64 2.07 -13.79
C ILE A 99 6.49 1.42 -14.56
N PHE A 100 5.86 2.12 -15.52
CA PHE A 100 4.77 1.52 -16.30
C PHE A 100 5.25 0.35 -17.19
N PRO A 101 6.34 0.47 -17.98
CA PRO A 101 6.90 -0.66 -18.73
C PRO A 101 7.25 -1.85 -17.84
N ALA A 102 7.89 -1.64 -16.69
CA ALA A 102 8.26 -2.72 -15.78
C ALA A 102 7.04 -3.45 -15.20
N LEU A 103 6.00 -2.72 -14.80
CA LEU A 103 4.76 -3.30 -14.29
C LEU A 103 3.99 -4.08 -15.38
N GLU A 104 3.99 -3.59 -16.63
CA GLU A 104 3.36 -4.29 -17.76
C GLU A 104 4.13 -5.56 -18.14
N GLU A 105 5.47 -5.48 -18.20
CA GLU A 105 6.33 -6.64 -18.47
C GLU A 105 6.25 -7.69 -17.35
N ALA A 106 6.17 -7.30 -16.09
CA ALA A 106 5.94 -8.23 -14.98
C ALA A 106 4.59 -8.98 -15.13
N LEU A 107 3.53 -8.29 -15.58
CA LEU A 107 2.24 -8.93 -15.90
C LEU A 107 2.35 -9.89 -17.09
N LYS A 108 3.00 -9.49 -18.19
CA LYS A 108 3.23 -10.36 -19.36
C LYS A 108 4.04 -11.60 -19.00
N ARG A 109 5.17 -11.44 -18.32
CA ARG A 109 6.02 -12.54 -17.83
C ARG A 109 5.20 -13.53 -16.98
N ARG A 110 4.37 -13.02 -16.06
CA ARG A 110 3.48 -13.87 -15.26
C ARG A 110 2.40 -14.57 -16.09
N GLN A 111 1.83 -13.91 -17.09
CA GLN A 111 0.84 -14.50 -17.99
C GLN A 111 1.45 -15.60 -18.88
N ILE A 112 2.67 -15.40 -19.38
CA ILE A 112 3.43 -16.40 -20.14
C ILE A 112 3.74 -17.63 -19.25
N ARG A 113 4.27 -17.41 -18.04
CA ARG A 113 4.53 -18.51 -17.08
C ARG A 113 3.24 -19.26 -16.70
N LEU A 114 2.11 -18.57 -16.58
CA LEU A 114 0.80 -19.20 -16.34
C LEU A 114 0.39 -20.11 -17.50
N GLN A 115 0.49 -19.62 -18.75
CA GLN A 115 0.19 -20.42 -19.94
C GLN A 115 1.12 -21.63 -20.08
N GLN A 116 2.43 -21.46 -19.82
CA GLN A 116 3.39 -22.56 -19.82
C GLN A 116 3.06 -23.63 -18.78
N ALA A 117 2.72 -23.23 -17.55
CA ALA A 117 2.41 -24.14 -16.44
C ALA A 117 1.14 -24.99 -16.63
N PHE A 118 0.21 -24.54 -17.47
CA PHE A 118 -1.03 -25.25 -17.81
C PHE A 118 -1.14 -25.64 -19.29
N ARG A 119 -0.05 -25.55 -20.06
CA ARG A 119 -0.03 -25.97 -21.47
C ARG A 119 -0.21 -27.49 -21.55
N PRO A 120 -1.24 -28.01 -22.24
CA PRO A 120 -1.39 -29.45 -22.41
C PRO A 120 -0.20 -30.00 -23.20
N GLN A 121 0.44 -31.05 -22.68
CA GLN A 121 1.53 -31.76 -23.34
C GLN A 121 1.03 -32.38 -24.65
N GLN A 122 1.50 -31.82 -25.77
CA GLN A 122 1.19 -32.28 -27.12
C GLN A 122 1.91 -33.61 -27.41
N GLY A 123 1.37 -34.71 -26.89
CA GLY A 123 1.89 -36.07 -27.14
C GLY A 123 1.31 -37.20 -26.28
N LEU A 124 0.68 -36.90 -25.13
CA LEU A 124 0.33 -37.93 -24.12
C LEU A 124 -1.16 -38.04 -23.78
N SER A 125 -2.03 -37.21 -24.38
CA SER A 125 -3.46 -37.14 -24.01
C SER A 125 -4.37 -37.07 -25.22
N SER A 126 -5.37 -37.96 -25.28
CA SER A 126 -6.43 -37.96 -26.31
C SER A 126 -7.17 -36.60 -26.40
N PRO A 127 -7.66 -36.20 -27.58
CA PRO A 127 -8.27 -34.88 -27.78
C PRO A 127 -9.47 -34.58 -26.87
N ALA A 128 -10.16 -35.60 -26.36
CA ALA A 128 -11.27 -35.43 -25.41
C ALA A 128 -10.85 -34.92 -24.01
N VAL A 129 -9.60 -35.13 -23.59
CA VAL A 129 -9.09 -34.68 -22.27
C VAL A 129 -8.35 -33.34 -22.35
N MET A 130 -7.91 -32.94 -23.54
CA MET A 130 -7.07 -31.75 -23.77
C MET A 130 -7.78 -30.42 -23.44
N ASN A 131 -9.13 -30.40 -23.41
CA ASN A 131 -9.93 -29.19 -23.23
C ASN A 131 -10.55 -29.02 -21.83
N GLN A 132 -10.23 -29.88 -20.84
CA GLN A 132 -10.77 -29.73 -19.49
C GLN A 132 -9.93 -28.78 -18.63
N VAL A 133 -10.39 -27.53 -18.51
CA VAL A 133 -9.81 -26.52 -17.62
C VAL A 133 -9.91 -27.00 -16.17
N THR A 134 -8.77 -27.34 -15.57
CA THR A 134 -8.76 -27.87 -14.20
C THR A 134 -9.17 -26.80 -13.17
N PRO A 135 -9.76 -27.17 -12.02
CA PRO A 135 -10.05 -26.20 -10.95
C PRO A 135 -8.81 -25.46 -10.43
N LYS A 136 -7.62 -26.07 -10.55
CA LYS A 136 -6.32 -25.44 -10.25
C LYS A 136 -6.00 -24.33 -11.25
N GLN A 137 -6.19 -24.58 -12.54
CA GLN A 137 -6.01 -23.60 -13.61
C GLN A 137 -6.98 -22.41 -13.43
N GLN A 138 -8.27 -22.67 -13.25
CA GLN A 138 -9.28 -21.61 -13.03
C GLN A 138 -8.92 -20.72 -11.82
N ARG A 139 -8.44 -21.31 -10.72
CA ARG A 139 -7.99 -20.54 -9.54
C ARG A 139 -6.75 -19.70 -9.85
N ALA A 140 -5.80 -20.22 -10.63
CA ALA A 140 -4.59 -19.50 -11.01
C ALA A 140 -4.88 -18.34 -11.98
N GLU A 141 -5.77 -18.53 -12.95
CA GLU A 141 -6.29 -17.49 -13.85
C GLU A 141 -7.04 -16.40 -13.07
N ALA A 142 -7.96 -16.77 -12.16
CA ALA A 142 -8.66 -15.81 -11.30
C ALA A 142 -7.70 -15.02 -10.38
N ALA A 143 -6.61 -15.64 -9.93
CA ALA A 143 -5.54 -14.96 -9.19
C ALA A 143 -4.63 -14.10 -10.08
N HIS A 144 -4.59 -14.35 -11.39
CA HIS A 144 -3.96 -13.46 -12.36
C HIS A 144 -4.81 -12.22 -12.61
N GLU A 145 -6.12 -12.37 -12.85
CA GLU A 145 -7.04 -11.25 -13.01
C GLU A 145 -7.09 -10.32 -11.80
N LYS A 146 -7.06 -10.88 -10.57
CA LYS A 146 -6.96 -10.10 -9.33
C LYS A 146 -5.65 -9.30 -9.25
N LEU A 147 -4.52 -9.92 -9.58
CA LEU A 147 -3.22 -9.24 -9.55
C LEU A 147 -3.15 -8.14 -10.61
N ARG A 148 -3.68 -8.36 -11.82
CA ARG A 148 -3.73 -7.33 -12.87
C ARG A 148 -4.47 -6.07 -12.40
N LYS A 149 -5.64 -6.23 -11.78
CA LYS A 149 -6.40 -5.10 -11.20
C LYS A 149 -5.64 -4.38 -10.08
N LEU A 150 -4.85 -5.08 -9.27
CA LEU A 150 -4.01 -4.47 -8.24
C LEU A 150 -2.81 -3.73 -8.84
N VAL A 151 -2.18 -4.25 -9.89
CA VAL A 151 -1.10 -3.56 -10.62
C VAL A 151 -1.60 -2.30 -11.30
N TYR A 152 -2.80 -2.31 -11.89
CA TYR A 152 -3.40 -1.09 -12.43
C TYR A 152 -3.69 -0.05 -11.34
N LYS A 153 -4.15 -0.46 -10.14
CA LYS A 153 -4.27 0.45 -9.00
C LYS A 153 -2.92 1.02 -8.56
N LEU A 154 -1.88 0.19 -8.47
CA LEU A 154 -0.52 0.64 -8.16
C LEU A 154 -0.01 1.67 -9.16
N ALA A 155 -0.21 1.44 -10.47
CA ALA A 155 0.18 2.40 -11.51
C ALA A 155 -0.53 3.76 -11.37
N HIS A 156 -1.81 3.77 -10.96
CA HIS A 156 -2.52 5.02 -10.66
C HIS A 156 -1.95 5.71 -9.41
N VAL A 157 -1.65 4.96 -8.35
CA VAL A 157 -1.01 5.50 -7.13
C VAL A 157 0.37 6.09 -7.47
N CYS A 158 1.18 5.43 -8.30
CA CYS A 158 2.45 6.02 -8.77
C CYS A 158 2.22 7.33 -9.54
N LYS A 159 1.19 7.43 -10.37
CA LYS A 159 0.83 8.68 -11.07
C LYS A 159 0.33 9.78 -10.12
N GLU A 160 -0.39 9.41 -9.05
CA GLU A 160 -0.80 10.36 -8.00
C GLU A 160 0.42 10.87 -7.22
N ILE A 161 1.37 9.99 -6.87
CA ILE A 161 2.64 10.37 -6.24
C ILE A 161 3.43 11.35 -7.13
N ASP A 162 3.63 10.99 -8.41
CA ASP A 162 4.29 11.84 -9.41
C ASP A 162 3.65 13.23 -9.53
N HIS A 163 2.32 13.28 -9.51
CA HIS A 163 1.57 14.53 -9.59
C HIS A 163 1.81 15.45 -8.38
N TYR A 164 1.73 14.92 -7.15
CA TYR A 164 1.95 15.73 -5.94
C TYR A 164 3.41 16.15 -5.78
N ASP A 165 4.36 15.26 -6.11
CA ASP A 165 5.80 15.55 -6.03
C ASP A 165 6.22 16.62 -7.05
N LYS A 166 5.72 16.55 -8.30
CA LYS A 166 5.94 17.59 -9.32
C LYS A 166 5.19 18.90 -9.03
N ALA A 167 4.14 18.87 -8.21
CA ALA A 167 3.39 20.08 -7.82
C ALA A 167 4.10 20.87 -6.71
N GLU A 168 4.70 20.20 -5.73
CA GLU A 168 5.40 20.80 -4.58
C GLU A 168 6.80 20.17 -4.44
N PRO A 169 7.75 20.49 -5.34
CA PRO A 169 9.03 19.78 -5.44
C PRO A 169 9.96 20.06 -4.26
N VAL A 170 10.24 19.01 -3.49
CA VAL A 170 11.23 19.02 -2.40
C VAL A 170 12.61 18.52 -2.87
N GLY A 171 12.62 17.61 -3.86
CA GLY A 171 13.82 16.87 -4.28
C GLY A 171 14.27 15.82 -3.24
N MET A 172 15.16 14.90 -3.64
CA MET A 172 15.70 13.86 -2.75
C MET A 172 17.18 14.06 -2.39
N GLY A 173 17.82 15.11 -2.94
CA GLY A 173 19.26 15.32 -2.82
C GLY A 173 20.07 14.37 -3.71
N ARG A 174 21.40 14.49 -3.69
CA ARG A 174 22.30 13.73 -4.61
C ARG A 174 21.92 13.89 -6.09
N ASP A 175 21.48 15.11 -6.46
CA ASP A 175 21.00 15.49 -7.79
C ASP A 175 19.72 14.77 -8.29
N VAL A 176 19.05 13.99 -7.43
CA VAL A 176 17.75 13.36 -7.71
C VAL A 176 16.62 14.36 -7.58
N GLY A 177 15.89 14.56 -8.69
CA GLY A 177 14.86 15.59 -8.81
C GLY A 177 13.48 15.18 -8.28
N THR A 178 13.10 13.90 -8.42
CA THR A 178 11.76 13.41 -8.06
C THR A 178 11.76 12.23 -7.09
N PHE A 179 10.67 12.05 -6.35
CA PHE A 179 10.49 10.94 -5.42
C PHE A 179 10.56 9.56 -6.10
N LEU A 180 9.96 9.43 -7.28
CA LEU A 180 9.93 8.14 -7.99
C LEU A 180 11.29 7.76 -8.58
N GLU A 181 12.09 8.75 -8.99
CA GLU A 181 13.48 8.56 -9.42
C GLU A 181 14.34 8.05 -8.27
N GLY A 182 14.30 8.71 -7.10
CA GLY A 182 15.06 8.26 -5.92
C GLY A 182 14.56 6.93 -5.35
N LEU A 183 13.27 6.61 -5.48
CA LEU A 183 12.76 5.27 -5.20
C LEU A 183 13.38 4.21 -6.13
N LEU A 184 13.55 4.51 -7.41
CA LEU A 184 14.20 3.60 -8.36
C LEU A 184 15.69 3.43 -8.05
N GLU A 185 16.41 4.49 -7.66
CA GLU A 185 17.79 4.36 -7.15
C GLU A 185 17.87 3.45 -5.91
N GLU A 186 17.02 3.70 -4.91
CA GLU A 186 17.01 2.93 -3.66
C GLU A 186 16.56 1.47 -3.87
N ILE A 187 15.83 1.17 -4.95
CA ILE A 187 15.57 -0.20 -5.41
C ILE A 187 16.83 -0.78 -6.08
N LEU A 188 17.45 -0.06 -7.01
CA LEU A 188 18.62 -0.51 -7.78
C LEU A 188 19.82 -0.86 -6.87
N VAL A 189 20.05 -0.10 -5.80
CA VAL A 189 21.13 -0.40 -4.82
C VAL A 189 20.83 -1.59 -3.89
N ARG A 190 19.59 -2.12 -3.89
CA ARG A 190 19.17 -3.27 -3.05
C ARG A 190 18.87 -4.53 -3.85
N VAL A 191 18.50 -4.38 -5.12
CA VAL A 191 18.29 -5.50 -6.04
C VAL A 191 19.62 -5.80 -6.71
N GLU A 192 20.30 -6.83 -6.19
CA GLU A 192 21.41 -7.47 -6.91
C GLU A 192 20.90 -7.91 -8.29
N PRO A 193 21.60 -7.58 -9.39
CA PRO A 193 21.25 -8.11 -10.70
C PRO A 193 21.37 -9.64 -10.63
N LEU A 194 20.28 -10.34 -10.90
CA LEU A 194 20.34 -11.79 -11.10
C LEU A 194 21.14 -12.02 -12.39
N ASP A 195 22.33 -12.59 -12.27
CA ASP A 195 23.10 -13.08 -13.40
C ASP A 195 22.21 -13.99 -14.26
N GLU A 196 22.22 -13.79 -15.58
CA GLU A 196 21.19 -14.33 -16.49
C GLU A 196 21.27 -15.88 -16.69
N GLU A 197 22.15 -16.55 -15.96
CA GLU A 197 22.54 -17.95 -16.14
C GLU A 197 21.62 -18.95 -15.41
N ASP A 198 20.89 -18.54 -14.37
CA ASP A 198 20.03 -19.42 -13.54
C ASP A 198 18.62 -19.71 -14.14
N VAL A 199 18.38 -19.34 -15.41
CA VAL A 199 17.11 -19.61 -16.11
C VAL A 199 17.17 -20.87 -16.99
N ALA A 200 18.28 -21.62 -16.95
CA ALA A 200 18.56 -22.80 -17.75
C ALA A 200 18.78 -24.08 -16.92
N ALA A 201 17.85 -24.40 -16.00
CA ALA A 201 17.77 -25.65 -15.25
C ALA A 201 16.33 -26.19 -15.17
#